data_AF-A0A1Y1MAL5-F1
#
_entry.id   AF-A0A1Y1MAL5-F1
#
_cell.length_a   1.000
_cell.length_b   1.000
_cell.length_c   1.000
_cell.angle_alpha   90.00
_cell.angle_beta   90.00
_cell.angle_gamma   90.00
#
_symmetry.space_group_name_H-M   'P 1'
#
loop_
_entity.id
_entity.type
_entity.pdbx_description
1 polymer ?
#
loop_
_entity_poly.entity_id
_entity_poly.type
_entity_poly.pdbx_seq_one_letter_code
_entity_poly.pdbx_strand_id
1 'polypeptide(L)'
;MFHINFVIPQNKNELLSDNDRQYYVRNVISTREIQLKLREAKQCLKDEGPEFIFDNFDTYYSILHHADSLDMEIIIKSYEVLQKAMQELNNNLNFLLQDKDNLNEEFNSKYVNVLKMLVYVYSQTVILVEQKLESKRSQTLQQKGRQRKKQPSLDCYDFDKKLVLVTLSNVVQHEINLFWDPPVVEDTFITLVAEVCYRFLESSTIKSEKEVCTELLSTLGVLIKSYNHGMTFVVRIVQLIKIHDFLSHCVPQGIQLLVKNYHCKSLIRDFVQEITEWQTDEKFQDLQGGRNCAAVLFEMANLMPDLMIPEVMYLTRYLAHESYTLRNSVLHVITEVVLNVLTKNNLTEEQRESRDEFLSILMDHIRDTSALVRTKVFQHWSRLQQENAIP
;
A
#
# COMPACT_ATOMS: atom_id res chain seq x y z
N MET A 1 -2.40 -38.83 -4.82
CA MET A 1 -1.61 -37.61 -4.98
C MET A 1 -1.03 -37.23 -3.62
N PHE A 2 0.20 -36.75 -3.54
CA PHE A 2 0.67 -36.13 -2.28
C PHE A 2 -0.22 -34.92 -2.02
N HIS A 3 -0.95 -34.90 -0.90
CA HIS A 3 -1.61 -33.69 -0.44
C HIS A 3 -0.52 -32.70 -0.02
N ILE A 4 -0.16 -31.80 -0.93
CA ILE A 4 0.73 -30.67 -0.62
C ILE A 4 -0.06 -29.74 0.30
N ASN A 5 0.56 -29.33 1.40
CA ASN A 5 0.02 -28.37 2.34
C ASN A 5 1.03 -27.24 2.56
N PHE A 6 0.95 -26.21 1.74
CA PHE A 6 1.82 -25.06 1.77
C PHE A 6 1.27 -24.02 2.76
N VAL A 7 2.08 -23.70 3.75
CA VAL A 7 1.83 -22.62 4.71
C VAL A 7 2.76 -21.48 4.36
N ILE A 8 2.19 -20.28 4.18
CA ILE A 8 2.97 -19.08 3.88
C ILE A 8 3.89 -18.80 5.08
N PRO A 9 5.22 -18.80 4.90
CA PRO A 9 6.14 -18.61 6.00
C PRO A 9 6.20 -17.13 6.43
N GLN A 10 6.44 -16.87 7.70
CA GLN A 10 6.75 -15.50 8.15
C GLN A 10 8.19 -15.12 7.77
N ASN A 11 9.10 -16.09 7.92
CA ASN A 11 10.47 -16.02 7.45
C ASN A 11 10.73 -17.12 6.43
N LYS A 12 11.27 -16.79 5.25
CA LYS A 12 11.57 -17.77 4.19
C LYS A 12 12.35 -19.00 4.70
N ASN A 13 13.22 -18.85 5.70
CA ASN A 13 14.02 -19.94 6.26
C ASN A 13 13.17 -21.02 6.97
N GLU A 14 11.93 -20.72 7.36
CA GLU A 14 11.00 -21.71 7.91
C GLU A 14 10.74 -22.85 6.91
N LEU A 15 10.77 -22.55 5.61
CA LEU A 15 10.59 -23.55 4.55
C LEU A 15 11.77 -24.52 4.43
N LEU A 16 12.89 -24.32 5.13
CA LEU A 16 14.01 -25.27 5.16
C LEU A 16 13.85 -26.35 6.25
N SER A 17 12.88 -26.19 7.14
CA SER A 17 12.65 -27.13 8.22
C SER A 17 11.81 -28.29 7.72
N ASP A 18 12.37 -29.51 7.82
CA ASP A 18 11.65 -30.73 7.45
C ASP A 18 10.39 -30.89 8.32
N ASN A 19 9.25 -31.14 7.68
CA ASN A 19 7.96 -31.26 8.31
C ASN A 19 7.09 -32.27 7.54
N ASP A 20 6.66 -33.34 8.20
CA ASP A 20 5.84 -34.39 7.58
C ASP A 20 4.44 -33.91 7.15
N ARG A 21 3.96 -32.77 7.68
CA ARG A 21 2.58 -32.27 7.48
C ARG A 21 2.48 -31.04 6.59
N GLN A 22 3.61 -30.42 6.26
CA GLN A 22 3.66 -29.17 5.52
C GLN A 22 4.69 -29.27 4.41
N TYR A 23 4.49 -28.50 3.35
CA TYR A 23 5.51 -28.36 2.33
C TYR A 23 6.78 -27.73 2.91
N TYR A 24 7.92 -28.32 2.59
CA TYR A 24 9.24 -27.75 2.83
C TYR A 24 10.08 -27.86 1.55
N VAL A 25 11.06 -26.98 1.42
CA VAL A 25 12.01 -26.94 0.32
C VAL A 25 12.95 -28.13 0.42
N ARG A 26 12.91 -29.00 -0.57
CA ARG A 26 13.68 -30.25 -0.57
C ARG A 26 15.12 -30.04 -1.01
N ASN A 27 15.32 -29.12 -1.95
CA ASN A 27 16.63 -28.87 -2.54
C ASN A 27 16.88 -27.38 -2.75
N VAL A 28 17.86 -26.84 -2.02
CA VAL A 28 18.42 -25.51 -2.29
C VAL A 28 19.42 -25.64 -3.44
N ILE A 29 18.98 -25.26 -4.64
CA ILE A 29 19.71 -25.42 -5.89
C ILE A 29 20.96 -24.54 -5.90
N SER A 30 22.08 -25.11 -6.35
CA SER A 30 23.34 -24.38 -6.45
C SER A 30 23.25 -23.22 -7.45
N THR A 31 23.95 -22.11 -7.17
CA THR A 31 23.93 -20.92 -8.03
C THR A 31 24.34 -21.19 -9.49
N ARG A 32 25.12 -22.25 -9.73
CA ARG A 32 25.55 -22.68 -11.07
C ARG A 32 24.42 -23.34 -11.88
N GLU A 33 23.47 -23.98 -11.21
CA GLU A 33 22.39 -24.75 -11.84
C GLU A 33 21.10 -23.93 -11.99
N ILE A 34 20.96 -22.82 -11.25
CA ILE A 34 19.76 -21.96 -11.27
C ILE A 34 19.35 -21.55 -12.69
N GLN A 35 20.31 -21.19 -13.56
CA GLN A 35 19.97 -20.79 -14.94
C GLN A 35 19.38 -21.93 -15.76
N LEU A 36 19.86 -23.16 -15.56
CA LEU A 36 19.31 -24.34 -16.24
C LEU A 36 17.91 -24.64 -15.69
N LYS A 37 17.77 -24.68 -14.37
CA LYS A 37 16.51 -24.97 -13.68
C LYS A 37 15.42 -23.95 -13.98
N LEU A 38 15.79 -22.67 -14.14
CA LEU A 38 14.84 -21.63 -14.56
C LEU A 38 14.34 -21.82 -16.00
N ARG A 39 15.18 -22.36 -16.91
CA ARG A 39 14.73 -22.70 -18.27
C ARG A 39 13.80 -23.91 -18.27
N GLU A 40 14.10 -24.91 -17.44
CA GLU A 40 13.23 -26.08 -17.23
C GLU A 40 11.87 -25.63 -16.67
N ALA A 41 11.85 -24.80 -15.63
CA ALA A 41 10.63 -24.25 -15.04
C ALA A 41 9.78 -23.48 -16.06
N LYS A 42 10.43 -22.70 -16.95
CA LYS A 42 9.74 -22.01 -18.05
C LYS A 42 9.09 -22.96 -19.05
N GLN A 43 9.67 -24.15 -19.26
CA GLN A 43 9.08 -25.16 -20.12
C GLN A 43 7.91 -25.86 -19.41
N CYS A 44 8.07 -26.26 -18.15
CA CYS A 44 6.98 -26.81 -17.34
C CYS A 44 5.78 -25.87 -17.27
N LEU A 45 5.99 -24.55 -17.12
CA LEU A 45 4.90 -23.57 -17.16
C LEU A 45 4.07 -23.67 -18.46
N LYS A 46 4.71 -23.87 -19.62
CA LYS A 46 3.97 -23.99 -20.89
C LYS A 46 3.16 -25.29 -20.98
N ASP A 47 3.67 -26.35 -20.36
CA ASP A 47 3.12 -27.69 -20.48
C ASP A 47 2.01 -27.95 -19.45
N GLU A 48 2.14 -27.37 -18.25
CA GLU A 48 1.29 -27.63 -17.08
C GLU A 48 0.52 -26.39 -16.59
N GLY A 49 0.79 -25.21 -17.16
CA GLY A 49 0.22 -23.95 -16.70
C GLY A 49 0.67 -23.61 -15.27
N PRO A 50 -0.17 -22.95 -14.45
CA PRO A 50 0.15 -22.53 -13.08
C PRO A 50 0.55 -23.67 -12.13
N GLU A 51 0.14 -24.90 -12.43
CA GLU A 51 0.42 -26.08 -11.60
C GLU A 51 1.89 -26.48 -11.61
N PHE A 52 2.68 -25.99 -12.58
CA PHE A 52 4.13 -26.19 -12.66
C PHE A 52 4.87 -25.81 -11.38
N ILE A 53 4.27 -24.94 -10.56
CA ILE A 53 4.86 -24.45 -9.33
C ILE A 53 5.13 -25.58 -8.33
N PHE A 54 4.35 -26.67 -8.35
CA PHE A 54 4.56 -27.79 -7.43
C PHE A 54 5.93 -28.43 -7.57
N ASP A 55 6.42 -28.56 -8.81
CA ASP A 55 7.72 -29.16 -9.10
C ASP A 55 8.85 -28.12 -9.19
N ASN A 56 8.52 -26.84 -9.32
CA ASN A 56 9.48 -25.77 -9.58
C ASN A 56 9.63 -24.74 -8.46
N PHE A 57 8.87 -24.85 -7.37
CA PHE A 57 8.95 -23.91 -6.25
C PHE A 57 10.36 -23.81 -5.66
N ASP A 58 11.05 -24.94 -5.45
CA ASP A 58 12.43 -24.99 -4.96
C ASP A 58 13.40 -24.15 -5.82
N THR A 59 13.16 -24.06 -7.13
CA THR A 59 13.96 -23.21 -8.03
C THR A 59 13.82 -21.74 -7.68
N TYR A 60 12.59 -21.25 -7.51
CA TYR A 60 12.33 -19.86 -7.16
C TYR A 60 12.74 -19.55 -5.73
N TYR A 61 12.50 -20.48 -4.79
CA TYR A 61 13.01 -20.36 -3.44
C TYR A 61 14.54 -20.22 -3.42
N SER A 62 15.25 -21.04 -4.20
CA SER A 62 16.72 -20.99 -4.28
C SER A 62 17.24 -19.65 -4.80
N ILE A 63 16.50 -19.02 -5.74
CA ILE A 63 16.80 -17.65 -6.22
C ILE A 63 16.65 -16.64 -5.08
N LEU A 64 15.56 -16.71 -4.31
CA LEU A 64 15.34 -15.85 -3.14
C LEU A 64 16.36 -16.11 -2.02
N HIS A 65 16.78 -17.36 -1.84
CA HIS A 65 17.78 -17.76 -0.84
C HIS A 65 19.16 -17.21 -1.20
N HIS A 66 19.56 -17.28 -2.48
CA HIS A 66 20.85 -16.82 -2.98
C HIS A 66 20.85 -15.37 -3.49
N ALA A 67 19.81 -14.59 -3.16
CA ALA A 67 19.54 -13.27 -3.71
C ALA A 67 20.76 -12.33 -3.72
N ASP A 68 21.55 -12.27 -2.65
CA ASP A 68 22.72 -11.39 -2.54
C ASP A 68 23.87 -11.77 -3.49
N SER A 69 23.98 -13.06 -3.81
CA SER A 69 25.04 -13.60 -4.66
C SER A 69 24.68 -13.68 -6.14
N LEU A 70 23.39 -13.52 -6.48
CA LEU A 70 22.91 -13.68 -7.85
C LEU A 70 22.91 -12.37 -8.64
N ASP A 71 23.27 -12.51 -9.91
CA ASP A 71 23.19 -11.45 -10.90
C ASP A 71 21.73 -10.99 -11.10
N MET A 72 21.55 -9.67 -11.22
CA MET A 72 20.25 -9.06 -11.43
C MET A 72 19.51 -9.64 -12.64
N GLU A 73 20.25 -10.00 -13.70
CA GLU A 73 19.68 -10.59 -14.92
C GLU A 73 18.95 -11.92 -14.65
N ILE A 74 19.47 -12.75 -13.73
CA ILE A 74 18.83 -14.02 -13.35
C ILE A 74 17.54 -13.73 -12.58
N ILE A 75 17.58 -12.77 -11.66
CA ILE A 75 16.42 -12.38 -10.86
C ILE A 75 15.31 -11.80 -11.76
N ILE A 76 15.65 -10.92 -12.71
CA ILE A 76 14.70 -10.39 -13.69
C ILE A 76 14.11 -11.50 -14.56
N LYS A 77 14.93 -12.43 -15.07
CA LYS A 77 14.41 -13.59 -15.83
C LYS A 77 13.45 -14.43 -14.99
N SER A 78 13.71 -14.59 -13.69
CA SER A 78 12.79 -15.31 -12.81
C SER A 78 11.47 -14.58 -12.62
N TYR A 79 11.52 -13.26 -12.43
CA TYR A 79 10.35 -12.39 -12.42
C TYR A 79 9.54 -12.52 -13.72
N GLU A 80 10.18 -12.48 -14.89
CA GLU A 80 9.47 -12.59 -16.19
C GLU A 80 8.72 -13.91 -16.34
N VAL A 81 9.29 -15.03 -15.86
CA VAL A 81 8.60 -16.33 -15.88
C VAL A 81 7.44 -16.34 -14.89
N LEU A 82 7.64 -15.85 -13.66
CA LEU A 82 6.57 -15.77 -12.67
C LEU A 82 5.45 -14.79 -13.08
N GLN A 83 5.79 -13.69 -13.75
CA GLN A 83 4.82 -12.74 -14.31
C GLN A 83 3.89 -13.42 -15.31
N LYS A 84 4.45 -14.28 -16.18
CA LYS A 84 3.65 -15.09 -17.12
C LYS A 84 2.82 -16.14 -16.38
N ALA A 85 3.39 -16.80 -15.39
CA ALA A 85 2.65 -17.75 -14.56
C ALA A 85 1.44 -17.10 -13.85
N MET A 86 1.60 -15.89 -13.34
CA MET A 86 0.51 -15.13 -12.70
C MET A 86 -0.57 -14.67 -13.70
N GLN A 87 -0.18 -14.37 -14.96
CA GLN A 87 -1.14 -14.08 -16.03
C GLN A 87 -1.93 -15.33 -16.43
N GLU A 88 -1.27 -16.47 -16.58
CA GLU A 88 -1.92 -17.76 -16.83
C GLU A 88 -2.81 -18.18 -15.65
N LEU A 89 -2.39 -17.93 -14.42
CA LEU A 89 -3.21 -18.16 -13.22
C LEU A 89 -4.49 -17.34 -13.28
N ASN A 90 -4.41 -16.04 -13.56
CA ASN A 90 -5.60 -15.19 -13.72
C ASN A 90 -6.54 -15.70 -14.82
N ASN A 91 -6.00 -16.15 -15.95
CA ASN A 91 -6.79 -16.74 -17.02
C ASN A 91 -7.48 -18.02 -16.54
N ASN A 92 -6.77 -18.91 -15.84
CA ASN A 92 -7.33 -20.15 -15.31
C ASN A 92 -8.41 -19.86 -14.27
N LEU A 93 -8.18 -18.94 -13.33
CA LEU A 93 -9.17 -18.56 -12.32
C LEU A 93 -10.50 -18.13 -12.93
N ASN A 94 -10.49 -17.40 -14.06
CA ASN A 94 -11.71 -17.04 -14.79
C ASN A 94 -12.53 -18.27 -15.20
N PHE A 95 -11.89 -19.33 -15.67
CA PHE A 95 -12.59 -20.55 -16.09
C PHE A 95 -13.00 -21.42 -14.90
N LEU A 96 -12.10 -21.58 -13.92
CA LEU A 96 -12.32 -22.46 -12.78
C LEU A 96 -13.44 -21.98 -11.86
N LEU A 97 -13.58 -20.66 -11.68
CA LEU A 97 -14.60 -20.09 -10.82
C LEU A 97 -15.96 -19.87 -11.53
N GLN A 98 -16.01 -20.05 -12.86
CA GLN A 98 -17.29 -20.08 -13.60
C GLN A 98 -18.06 -21.38 -13.38
N ASP A 99 -17.35 -22.50 -13.25
CA ASP A 99 -17.93 -23.83 -13.07
C ASP A 99 -17.89 -24.26 -11.59
N LYS A 100 -18.77 -23.64 -10.79
CA LYS A 100 -18.82 -23.84 -9.34
C LYS A 100 -19.18 -25.28 -8.93
N ASP A 101 -19.77 -26.07 -9.82
CA ASP A 101 -20.16 -27.46 -9.55
C ASP A 101 -18.95 -28.41 -9.49
N ASN A 102 -17.82 -28.03 -10.09
CA ASN A 102 -16.57 -28.78 -10.04
C ASN A 102 -15.72 -28.51 -8.78
N LEU A 103 -16.12 -27.55 -7.95
CA LEU A 103 -15.43 -27.24 -6.70
C LEU A 103 -15.65 -28.39 -5.69
N ASN A 104 -14.58 -29.11 -5.39
CA ASN A 104 -14.56 -30.17 -4.38
C ASN A 104 -13.31 -30.03 -3.50
N GLU A 105 -13.25 -30.79 -2.41
CA GLU A 105 -12.17 -30.66 -1.41
C GLU A 105 -10.76 -30.84 -2.00
N GLU A 106 -10.57 -31.84 -2.87
CA GLU A 106 -9.26 -32.11 -3.50
C GLU A 106 -8.85 -30.99 -4.46
N PHE A 107 -9.79 -30.53 -5.29
CA PHE A 107 -9.59 -29.44 -6.24
C PHE A 107 -9.31 -28.11 -5.53
N ASN A 108 -10.10 -27.79 -4.51
CA ASN A 108 -9.95 -26.60 -3.68
C ASN A 108 -8.59 -26.61 -2.98
N SER A 109 -8.24 -27.73 -2.33
CA SER A 109 -6.93 -27.90 -1.69
C SER A 109 -5.79 -27.67 -2.68
N LYS A 110 -5.87 -28.22 -3.88
CA LYS A 110 -4.88 -28.02 -4.93
C LYS A 110 -4.71 -26.54 -5.30
N TYR A 111 -5.81 -25.85 -5.63
CA TYR A 111 -5.74 -24.46 -6.11
C TYR A 111 -5.41 -23.45 -5.01
N VAL A 112 -5.80 -23.71 -3.75
CA VAL A 112 -5.28 -22.95 -2.60
C VAL A 112 -3.75 -23.03 -2.55
N ASN A 113 -3.17 -24.22 -2.71
CA ASN A 113 -1.72 -24.37 -2.70
C ASN A 113 -1.06 -23.65 -3.89
N VAL A 114 -1.61 -23.79 -5.10
CA VAL A 114 -1.11 -23.08 -6.29
C VAL A 114 -1.10 -21.56 -6.04
N LEU A 115 -2.21 -21.02 -5.55
CA LEU A 115 -2.34 -19.60 -5.20
C LEU A 115 -1.28 -19.18 -4.18
N LYS A 116 -1.19 -19.85 -3.03
CA LYS A 116 -0.26 -19.50 -1.97
C LYS A 116 1.20 -19.57 -2.45
N MET A 117 1.58 -20.64 -3.12
CA MET A 117 2.95 -20.84 -3.61
C MET A 117 3.33 -19.79 -4.65
N LEU A 118 2.50 -19.56 -5.68
CA LEU A 118 2.78 -18.60 -6.74
C LEU A 118 2.80 -17.17 -6.23
N VAL A 119 1.78 -16.74 -5.48
CA VAL A 119 1.69 -15.37 -4.95
C VAL A 119 2.86 -15.12 -3.99
N TYR A 120 3.25 -16.10 -3.18
CA TYR A 120 4.43 -15.97 -2.32
C TYR A 120 5.71 -15.71 -3.12
N VAL A 121 6.11 -16.62 -4.01
CA VAL A 121 7.38 -16.44 -4.75
C VAL A 121 7.34 -15.24 -5.67
N TYR A 122 6.19 -14.91 -6.24
CA TYR A 122 6.01 -13.74 -7.09
C TYR A 122 6.17 -12.44 -6.29
N SER A 123 5.41 -12.27 -5.19
CA SER A 123 5.53 -11.08 -4.33
C SER A 123 6.94 -10.91 -3.78
N GLN A 124 7.58 -11.98 -3.30
CA GLN A 124 8.95 -11.92 -2.80
C GLN A 124 9.97 -11.55 -3.89
N THR A 125 9.80 -12.09 -5.10
CA THR A 125 10.69 -11.77 -6.24
C THR A 125 10.50 -10.32 -6.69
N VAL A 126 9.26 -9.83 -6.76
CA VAL A 126 8.95 -8.44 -7.09
C VAL A 126 9.56 -7.47 -6.08
N ILE A 127 9.40 -7.75 -4.78
CA ILE A 127 10.00 -6.94 -3.70
C ILE A 127 11.52 -6.93 -3.83
N LEU A 128 12.14 -8.10 -4.08
CA LEU A 128 13.58 -8.20 -4.28
C LEU A 128 14.07 -7.40 -5.49
N VAL A 129 13.33 -7.44 -6.60
CA VAL A 129 13.65 -6.66 -7.81
C VAL A 129 13.62 -5.17 -7.50
N GLU A 130 12.56 -4.67 -6.86
CA GLU A 130 12.44 -3.25 -6.50
C GLU A 130 13.57 -2.82 -5.56
N GLN A 131 13.87 -3.60 -4.51
CA GLN A 131 14.95 -3.31 -3.57
C GLN A 131 16.32 -3.20 -4.25
N LYS A 132 16.62 -4.12 -5.19
CA LYS A 132 17.88 -4.08 -5.95
C LYS A 132 17.93 -2.89 -6.92
N LEU A 133 16.83 -2.56 -7.58
CA LEU A 133 16.74 -1.39 -8.47
C LEU A 133 16.92 -0.08 -7.69
N GLU A 134 16.28 0.05 -6.53
CA GLU A 134 16.41 1.20 -5.66
C GLU A 134 17.84 1.35 -5.11
N SER A 135 18.45 0.26 -4.65
CA SER A 135 19.84 0.25 -4.19
C SER A 135 20.81 0.74 -5.27
N LYS A 136 20.64 0.28 -6.53
CA LYS A 136 21.43 0.74 -7.68
C LYS A 136 21.21 2.23 -8.00
N ARG A 137 19.96 2.72 -7.89
CA ARG A 137 19.62 4.13 -8.09
C ARG A 137 20.32 5.02 -7.07
N SER A 138 20.28 4.64 -5.80
CA SER A 138 20.96 5.36 -4.71
C SER A 138 22.48 5.41 -4.89
N GLN A 139 23.11 4.31 -5.31
CA GLN A 139 24.55 4.29 -5.61
C GLN A 139 24.92 5.21 -6.79
N THR A 140 24.09 5.25 -7.83
CA THR A 140 24.32 6.11 -9.01
C THR A 140 24.24 7.60 -8.66
N LEU A 141 23.32 7.97 -7.77
CA LEU A 141 23.19 9.35 -7.29
C LEU A 141 24.42 9.80 -6.48
N GLN A 142 25.00 8.91 -5.66
CA GLN A 142 26.20 9.20 -4.86
C GLN A 142 27.48 9.29 -5.70
N GLN A 143 27.57 8.55 -6.82
CA GLN A 143 28.77 8.52 -7.68
C GLN A 143 28.85 9.65 -8.71
N LYS A 144 27.88 10.57 -8.77
CA LYS A 144 27.92 11.76 -9.67
C LYS A 144 29.15 12.68 -9.48
N GLY A 145 30.00 12.44 -8.47
CA GLY A 145 31.27 13.15 -8.24
C GLY A 145 32.57 12.46 -8.68
N ARG A 146 32.59 11.18 -9.11
CA ARG A 146 33.83 10.48 -9.52
C ARG A 146 33.61 9.61 -10.77
N GLN A 147 34.63 9.57 -11.64
CA GLN A 147 34.63 9.02 -13.01
C GLN A 147 33.72 7.80 -13.25
N ARG A 148 32.83 7.92 -14.26
CA ARG A 148 31.89 6.89 -14.71
C ARG A 148 32.62 5.63 -15.21
N LYS A 149 32.49 4.50 -14.48
CA LYS A 149 32.54 3.17 -15.11
C LYS A 149 31.22 2.91 -15.84
N LYS A 150 31.27 2.30 -17.03
CA LYS A 150 30.08 1.86 -17.79
C LYS A 150 29.34 0.76 -17.01
N GLN A 151 28.45 1.13 -16.10
CA GLN A 151 27.44 0.23 -15.57
C GLN A 151 26.22 0.25 -16.51
N PRO A 152 25.52 -0.88 -16.70
CA PRO A 152 24.27 -0.90 -17.48
C PRO A 152 23.26 0.07 -16.87
N SER A 153 22.57 0.83 -17.72
CA SER A 153 21.53 1.78 -17.30
C SER A 153 20.39 1.05 -16.62
N LEU A 154 19.73 1.70 -15.65
CA LEU A 154 18.54 1.19 -14.98
C LEU A 154 17.41 0.85 -15.98
N ASP A 155 17.35 1.59 -17.09
CA ASP A 155 16.40 1.39 -18.21
C ASP A 155 16.62 0.09 -19.00
N CYS A 156 17.62 -0.73 -18.64
CA CYS A 156 17.91 -1.99 -19.32
C CYS A 156 17.03 -3.15 -18.84
N TYR A 157 16.31 -3.00 -17.72
CA TYR A 157 15.48 -4.05 -17.15
C TYR A 157 14.00 -3.76 -17.39
N ASP A 158 13.30 -4.72 -17.99
CA ASP A 158 11.86 -4.66 -18.24
C ASP A 158 11.09 -5.00 -16.96
N PHE A 159 10.91 -4.01 -16.08
CA PHE A 159 10.16 -4.15 -14.83
C PHE A 159 9.02 -3.13 -14.76
N ASP A 160 7.83 -3.58 -15.13
CA ASP A 160 6.62 -2.76 -15.14
C ASP A 160 5.82 -2.92 -13.84
N LYS A 161 5.94 -1.94 -12.94
CA LYS A 161 5.20 -1.88 -11.67
C LYS A 161 3.67 -1.89 -11.88
N LYS A 162 3.18 -1.25 -12.94
CA LYS A 162 1.73 -1.19 -13.20
C LYS A 162 1.23 -2.57 -13.58
N LEU A 163 1.95 -3.29 -14.45
CA LEU A 163 1.60 -4.66 -14.82
C LEU A 163 1.58 -5.59 -13.59
N VAL A 164 2.55 -5.45 -12.70
CA VAL A 164 2.59 -6.20 -11.43
C VAL A 164 1.32 -5.97 -10.61
N LEU A 165 0.96 -4.70 -10.40
CA LEU A 165 -0.22 -4.33 -9.60
C LEU A 165 -1.51 -4.84 -10.24
N VAL A 166 -1.70 -4.65 -11.55
CA VAL A 166 -2.86 -5.17 -12.29
C VAL A 166 -2.96 -6.68 -12.15
N THR A 167 -1.83 -7.39 -12.26
CA THR A 167 -1.79 -8.85 -12.17
C THR A 167 -2.21 -9.35 -10.79
N LEU A 168 -1.71 -8.71 -9.72
CA LEU A 168 -2.10 -9.03 -8.35
C LEU A 168 -3.54 -8.65 -8.05
N SER A 169 -3.96 -7.47 -8.50
CA SER A 169 -5.33 -6.96 -8.33
C SER A 169 -6.34 -7.90 -8.95
N ASN A 170 -6.06 -8.42 -10.15
CA ASN A 170 -6.94 -9.38 -10.81
C ASN A 170 -7.13 -10.64 -9.95
N VAL A 171 -6.05 -11.22 -9.40
CA VAL A 171 -6.13 -12.44 -8.56
C VAL A 171 -7.05 -12.23 -7.36
N VAL A 172 -6.93 -11.09 -6.68
CA VAL A 172 -7.74 -10.81 -5.48
C VAL A 172 -9.15 -10.31 -5.81
N GLN A 173 -9.43 -9.90 -7.05
CA GLN A 173 -10.77 -9.54 -7.50
C GLN A 173 -11.63 -10.77 -7.84
N HIS A 174 -11.01 -11.91 -8.16
CA HIS A 174 -11.72 -13.19 -8.28
C HIS A 174 -12.30 -13.63 -6.93
N GLU A 175 -13.37 -14.45 -6.97
CA GLU A 175 -13.95 -15.12 -5.79
C GLU A 175 -13.06 -16.28 -5.28
N ILE A 176 -11.75 -16.02 -5.12
CA ILE A 176 -10.77 -17.04 -4.72
C ILE A 176 -11.09 -17.64 -3.35
N ASN A 177 -11.83 -16.93 -2.50
CA ASN A 177 -12.27 -17.42 -1.20
C ASN A 177 -13.09 -18.73 -1.29
N LEU A 178 -13.69 -19.03 -2.45
CA LEU A 178 -14.40 -20.29 -2.70
C LEU A 178 -13.48 -21.53 -2.68
N PHE A 179 -12.16 -21.37 -2.81
CA PHE A 179 -11.23 -22.48 -2.64
C PHE A 179 -10.87 -22.75 -1.17
N TRP A 180 -11.18 -21.84 -0.24
CA TRP A 180 -10.91 -22.03 1.18
C TRP A 180 -12.10 -22.71 1.87
N ASP A 181 -11.81 -23.49 2.91
CA ASP A 181 -12.81 -24.03 3.83
C ASP A 181 -12.41 -23.73 5.29
N PRO A 182 -13.15 -22.86 6.01
CA PRO A 182 -14.29 -22.05 5.55
C PRO A 182 -13.89 -21.06 4.44
N PRO A 183 -14.83 -20.48 3.65
CA PRO A 183 -14.54 -19.65 2.47
C PRO A 183 -14.06 -18.23 2.83
N VAL A 184 -12.96 -18.18 3.57
CA VAL A 184 -12.27 -17.00 4.10
C VAL A 184 -10.79 -17.16 3.78
N VAL A 185 -10.27 -16.24 2.97
CA VAL A 185 -8.84 -16.23 2.64
C VAL A 185 -8.05 -15.80 3.88
N GLU A 186 -6.95 -16.50 4.15
CA GLU A 186 -6.08 -16.23 5.29
C GLU A 186 -5.38 -14.87 5.19
N ASP A 187 -5.24 -14.18 6.33
CA ASP A 187 -4.60 -12.84 6.40
C ASP A 187 -3.16 -12.83 5.89
N THR A 188 -2.44 -13.94 6.04
CA THR A 188 -1.07 -14.08 5.54
C THR A 188 -1.01 -13.96 4.02
N PHE A 189 -2.00 -14.49 3.29
CA PHE A 189 -2.09 -14.36 1.84
C PHE A 189 -2.40 -12.92 1.44
N ILE A 190 -3.33 -12.26 2.13
CA ILE A 190 -3.68 -10.85 1.89
C ILE A 190 -2.47 -9.94 2.13
N THR A 191 -1.70 -10.24 3.17
CA THR A 191 -0.46 -9.53 3.51
C THR A 191 0.59 -9.63 2.41
N LEU A 192 0.72 -10.76 1.71
CA LEU A 192 1.66 -10.91 0.59
C LEU A 192 1.37 -9.93 -0.56
N VAL A 193 0.09 -9.70 -0.85
CA VAL A 193 -0.34 -8.76 -1.90
C VAL A 193 -0.16 -7.32 -1.42
N ALA A 194 -0.56 -7.03 -0.19
CA ALA A 194 -0.45 -5.70 0.40
C ALA A 194 1.02 -5.24 0.52
N GLU A 195 1.95 -6.14 0.87
CA GLU A 195 3.36 -5.78 1.07
C GLU A 195 4.04 -5.37 -0.23
N VAL A 196 3.63 -5.89 -1.39
CA VAL A 196 4.08 -5.37 -2.70
C VAL A 196 3.66 -3.92 -2.89
N CYS A 197 2.42 -3.59 -2.54
CA CYS A 197 1.91 -2.22 -2.61
C CYS A 197 2.68 -1.29 -1.65
N TYR A 198 2.91 -1.71 -0.40
CA TYR A 198 3.67 -0.91 0.55
C TYR A 198 5.13 -0.72 0.11
N ARG A 199 5.77 -1.76 -0.43
CA ARG A 199 7.13 -1.68 -0.98
C ARG A 199 7.22 -0.65 -2.11
N PHE A 200 6.23 -0.60 -3.00
CA PHE A 200 6.21 0.38 -4.08
C PHE A 200 5.96 1.81 -3.59
N LEU A 201 5.22 2.00 -2.48
CA LEU A 201 5.02 3.30 -1.84
C LEU A 201 6.29 3.84 -1.16
N GLU A 202 7.19 2.97 -0.69
CA GLU A 202 8.49 3.39 -0.14
C GLU A 202 9.41 4.03 -1.20
N SER A 203 9.19 3.68 -2.49
CA SER A 203 10.00 4.15 -3.62
C SER A 203 9.68 5.58 -4.02
N SER A 204 10.69 6.47 -3.97
CA SER A 204 10.49 7.90 -4.29
C SER A 204 10.05 8.18 -5.73
N THR A 205 10.13 7.21 -6.65
CA THR A 205 9.65 7.37 -8.04
C THR A 205 8.14 7.44 -8.13
N ILE A 206 7.42 6.97 -7.11
CA ILE A 206 5.96 6.96 -7.10
C ILE A 206 5.38 8.38 -7.27
N LYS A 207 6.12 9.40 -6.84
CA LYS A 207 5.76 10.82 -7.02
C LYS A 207 5.56 11.21 -8.49
N SER A 208 6.34 10.63 -9.40
CA SER A 208 6.22 10.84 -10.85
C SER A 208 5.31 9.81 -11.53
N GLU A 209 5.12 8.63 -10.93
CA GLU A 209 4.40 7.50 -11.52
C GLU A 209 2.91 7.50 -11.11
N LYS A 210 2.16 8.54 -11.52
CA LYS A 210 0.77 8.75 -11.08
C LYS A 210 -0.17 7.57 -11.38
N GLU A 211 0.00 6.92 -12.54
CA GLU A 211 -0.80 5.75 -12.91
C GLU A 211 -0.50 4.55 -12.01
N VAL A 212 0.77 4.31 -11.69
CA VAL A 212 1.19 3.25 -10.76
C VAL A 212 0.63 3.53 -9.37
N CYS A 213 0.71 4.78 -8.89
CA CYS A 213 0.15 5.17 -7.60
C CYS A 213 -1.36 4.93 -7.54
N THR A 214 -2.08 5.28 -8.62
CA THR A 214 -3.52 5.04 -8.73
C THR A 214 -3.86 3.56 -8.68
N GLU A 215 -3.17 2.74 -9.48
CA GLU A 215 -3.39 1.29 -9.53
C GLU A 215 -3.07 0.61 -8.19
N LEU A 216 -2.02 1.08 -7.52
CA LEU A 216 -1.59 0.60 -6.19
C LEU A 216 -2.69 0.83 -5.15
N LEU A 217 -3.23 2.05 -5.11
CA LEU A 217 -4.29 2.43 -4.19
C LEU A 217 -5.60 1.71 -4.53
N SER A 218 -5.90 1.50 -5.81
CA SER A 218 -7.02 0.66 -6.25
C SER A 218 -6.87 -0.79 -5.77
N THR A 219 -5.68 -1.37 -5.89
CA THR A 219 -5.39 -2.73 -5.40
C THR A 219 -5.61 -2.82 -3.88
N LEU A 220 -5.09 -1.86 -3.11
CA LEU A 220 -5.36 -1.76 -1.67
C LEU A 220 -6.87 -1.59 -1.38
N GLY A 221 -7.60 -0.86 -2.22
CA GLY A 221 -9.05 -0.73 -2.13
C GLY A 221 -9.81 -2.05 -2.26
N VAL A 222 -9.36 -2.94 -3.15
CA VAL A 222 -9.90 -4.30 -3.24
C VAL A 222 -9.62 -5.07 -1.94
N LEU A 223 -8.41 -4.99 -1.39
CA LEU A 223 -8.06 -5.66 -0.13
C LEU A 223 -8.91 -5.17 1.05
N ILE A 224 -9.15 -3.86 1.14
CA ILE A 224 -9.99 -3.28 2.19
C ILE A 224 -11.43 -3.75 2.07
N LYS A 225 -11.99 -3.70 0.85
CA LYS A 225 -13.41 -3.99 0.60
C LYS A 225 -13.74 -5.47 0.68
N SER A 226 -12.88 -6.33 0.14
CA SER A 226 -13.16 -7.76 -0.02
C SER A 226 -12.51 -8.62 1.07
N TYR A 227 -11.48 -8.12 1.76
CA TYR A 227 -10.65 -8.93 2.67
C TYR A 227 -10.38 -8.24 4.03
N ASN A 228 -11.17 -7.23 4.39
CA ASN A 228 -11.10 -6.57 5.70
C ASN A 228 -9.72 -5.97 6.05
N HIS A 229 -8.93 -5.55 5.06
CA HIS A 229 -7.58 -5.01 5.25
C HIS A 229 -7.55 -3.55 5.77
N GLY A 230 -8.69 -2.98 6.18
CA GLY A 230 -8.84 -1.56 6.51
C GLY A 230 -7.94 -1.09 7.67
N MET A 231 -7.94 -1.81 8.79
CA MET A 231 -7.15 -1.45 9.97
C MET A 231 -5.65 -1.49 9.68
N THR A 232 -5.17 -2.60 9.08
CA THR A 232 -3.76 -2.74 8.68
C THR A 232 -3.35 -1.68 7.67
N PHE A 233 -4.23 -1.34 6.72
CA PHE A 233 -4.00 -0.26 5.77
C PHE A 233 -3.75 1.08 6.45
N VAL A 234 -4.63 1.48 7.39
CA VAL A 234 -4.49 2.75 8.12
C VAL A 234 -3.14 2.81 8.83
N VAL A 235 -2.82 1.80 9.64
CA VAL A 235 -1.57 1.74 10.40
C VAL A 235 -0.34 1.79 9.47
N ARG A 236 -0.30 0.96 8.42
CA ARG A 236 0.85 0.87 7.50
C ARG A 236 1.05 2.15 6.70
N ILE A 237 -0.02 2.75 6.18
CA ILE A 237 0.09 4.00 5.41
C ILE A 237 0.54 5.16 6.31
N VAL A 238 0.01 5.25 7.53
CA VAL A 238 0.45 6.27 8.49
C VAL A 238 1.92 6.07 8.86
N GLN A 239 2.38 4.83 9.06
CA GLN A 239 3.81 4.54 9.22
C GLN A 239 4.66 5.04 8.06
N LEU A 240 4.23 4.82 6.81
CA LEU A 240 4.97 5.25 5.63
C LEU A 240 5.01 6.77 5.48
N ILE A 241 3.91 7.49 5.72
CA ILE A 241 3.86 8.97 5.65
C ILE A 241 4.90 9.61 6.56
N LYS A 242 5.15 9.03 7.73
CA LYS A 242 6.12 9.56 8.70
C LYS A 242 7.53 9.59 8.12
N ILE A 243 7.87 8.54 7.36
CA ILE A 243 9.21 8.32 6.81
C ILE A 243 9.37 9.04 5.47
N HIS A 244 8.31 9.09 4.66
CA HIS A 244 8.35 9.52 3.27
C HIS A 244 7.48 10.75 3.03
N ASP A 245 8.10 11.94 2.98
CA ASP A 245 7.43 13.24 2.83
C ASP A 245 6.57 13.35 1.57
N PHE A 246 7.01 12.76 0.45
CA PHE A 246 6.30 12.75 -0.82
C PHE A 246 4.92 12.06 -0.75
N LEU A 247 4.69 11.20 0.24
CA LEU A 247 3.40 10.54 0.45
C LEU A 247 2.32 11.50 0.95
N SER A 248 2.73 12.65 1.51
CA SER A 248 1.80 13.65 2.04
C SER A 248 0.84 14.22 0.98
N HIS A 249 1.19 14.09 -0.30
CA HIS A 249 0.34 14.53 -1.42
C HIS A 249 -0.40 13.38 -2.10
N CYS A 250 0.22 12.21 -2.26
CA CYS A 250 -0.39 11.11 -3.00
C CYS A 250 -1.40 10.32 -2.15
N VAL A 251 -1.17 10.18 -0.84
CA VAL A 251 -2.06 9.44 0.04
C VAL A 251 -3.44 10.10 0.17
N PRO A 252 -3.57 11.42 0.41
CA PRO A 252 -4.89 12.08 0.44
C PRO A 252 -5.71 11.86 -0.84
N GLN A 253 -5.06 11.91 -2.00
CA GLN A 253 -5.70 11.62 -3.29
C GLN A 253 -6.15 10.15 -3.37
N GLY A 254 -5.32 9.24 -2.86
CA GLY A 254 -5.65 7.84 -2.73
C GLY A 254 -6.84 7.55 -1.82
N ILE A 255 -6.89 8.19 -0.65
CA ILE A 255 -8.03 8.05 0.26
C ILE A 255 -9.30 8.58 -0.40
N GLN A 256 -9.23 9.70 -1.13
CA GLN A 256 -10.36 10.19 -1.91
C GLN A 256 -10.82 9.17 -2.96
N LEU A 257 -9.89 8.51 -3.66
CA LEU A 257 -10.20 7.42 -4.59
C LEU A 257 -10.86 6.24 -3.86
N LEU A 258 -10.35 5.81 -2.72
CA LEU A 258 -10.93 4.72 -1.92
C LEU A 258 -12.36 5.03 -1.48
N VAL A 259 -12.61 6.27 -1.05
CA VAL A 259 -13.95 6.71 -0.68
C VAL A 259 -14.90 6.71 -1.88
N LYS A 260 -14.46 7.25 -3.02
CA LYS A 260 -15.31 7.39 -4.22
C LYS A 260 -15.58 6.06 -4.91
N ASN A 261 -14.55 5.23 -5.09
CA ASN A 261 -14.61 4.04 -5.94
C ASN A 261 -14.85 2.75 -5.14
N TYR A 262 -14.40 2.69 -3.89
CA TYR A 262 -14.53 1.52 -3.03
C TYR A 262 -15.52 1.71 -1.86
N HIS A 263 -16.11 2.91 -1.75
CA HIS A 263 -17.09 3.28 -0.71
C HIS A 263 -16.56 3.19 0.73
N CYS A 264 -15.25 3.33 0.91
CA CYS A 264 -14.58 3.20 2.20
C CYS A 264 -14.64 4.50 3.03
N LYS A 265 -15.83 5.07 3.24
CA LYS A 265 -16.00 6.35 3.98
C LYS A 265 -15.51 6.29 5.43
N SER A 266 -15.63 5.15 6.10
CA SER A 266 -15.16 4.96 7.48
C SER A 266 -13.66 5.20 7.65
N LEU A 267 -12.87 4.99 6.59
CA LEU A 267 -11.42 5.23 6.62
C LEU A 267 -11.06 6.67 6.95
N ILE A 268 -11.92 7.65 6.65
CA ILE A 268 -11.63 9.06 6.97
C ILE A 268 -11.42 9.21 8.48
N ARG A 269 -12.36 8.68 9.28
CA ARG A 269 -12.28 8.71 10.74
C ARG A 269 -11.06 7.95 11.24
N ASP A 270 -10.91 6.69 10.83
CA ASP A 270 -9.82 5.82 11.31
C ASP A 270 -8.45 6.45 11.01
N PHE A 271 -8.31 7.07 9.83
CA PHE A 271 -7.08 7.70 9.39
C PHE A 271 -6.80 9.02 10.10
N VAL A 272 -7.83 9.86 10.33
CA VAL A 272 -7.69 11.09 11.11
C VAL A 272 -7.29 10.77 12.54
N GLN A 273 -7.88 9.75 13.16
CA GLN A 273 -7.54 9.31 14.51
C GLN A 273 -6.11 8.80 14.58
N GLU A 274 -5.72 7.84 13.73
CA GLU A 274 -4.37 7.26 13.72
C GLU A 274 -3.28 8.33 13.47
N ILE A 275 -3.49 9.24 12.52
CA ILE A 275 -2.53 10.32 12.23
C ILE A 275 -2.41 11.31 13.39
N THR A 276 -3.52 11.59 14.08
CA THR A 276 -3.52 12.57 15.17
C THR A 276 -2.92 11.98 16.43
N GLU A 277 -3.33 10.76 16.82
CA GLU A 277 -2.80 10.04 17.98
C GLU A 277 -1.29 9.89 17.88
N TRP A 278 -0.79 9.52 16.70
CA TRP A 278 0.64 9.41 16.50
C TRP A 278 1.39 10.74 16.67
N GLN A 279 0.83 11.87 16.21
CA GLN A 279 1.45 13.20 16.41
C GLN A 279 1.53 13.62 17.88
N THR A 280 0.71 13.01 18.74
CA THR A 280 0.67 13.31 20.18
C THR A 280 1.50 12.37 21.04
N ASP A 281 1.97 11.25 20.49
CA ASP A 281 2.80 10.32 21.24
C ASP A 281 4.22 10.89 21.40
N GLU A 282 4.57 11.22 22.64
CA GLU A 282 5.86 11.78 23.03
C GLU A 282 7.06 10.92 22.59
N LYS A 283 6.87 9.60 22.44
CA LYS A 283 7.90 8.67 21.98
C LYS A 283 8.27 8.87 20.51
N PHE A 284 7.40 9.52 19.74
CA PHE A 284 7.49 9.64 18.29
C PHE A 284 7.54 11.10 17.81
N GLN A 285 8.02 12.03 18.66
CA GLN A 285 8.25 13.44 18.30
C GLN A 285 9.38 13.64 17.27
N ASP A 286 9.27 13.02 16.10
CA ASP A 286 10.02 13.41 14.93
C ASP A 286 9.33 14.61 14.26
N LEU A 287 10.05 15.75 14.23
CA LEU A 287 9.58 16.98 13.61
C LEU A 287 9.26 16.78 12.11
N GLN A 288 9.93 15.84 11.44
CA GLN A 288 9.62 15.54 10.04
C GLN A 288 8.30 14.80 9.91
N GLY A 289 8.14 13.65 10.58
CA GLY A 289 6.90 12.90 10.54
C GLY A 289 5.67 13.72 10.98
N GLY A 290 5.80 14.54 12.02
CA GLY A 290 4.73 15.44 12.46
C GLY A 290 4.30 16.46 11.40
N ARG A 291 5.27 17.00 10.62
CA ARG A 291 4.97 17.89 9.49
C ARG A 291 4.27 17.16 8.34
N ASN A 292 4.72 15.95 8.01
CA ASN A 292 4.09 15.13 6.97
C ASN A 292 2.64 14.79 7.34
N CYS A 293 2.40 14.35 8.57
CA CYS A 293 1.08 14.08 9.13
C CYS A 293 0.15 15.32 9.09
N ALA A 294 0.65 16.48 9.53
CA ALA A 294 -0.10 17.73 9.43
C ALA A 294 -0.43 18.12 7.97
N ALA A 295 0.50 17.89 7.03
CA ALA A 295 0.26 18.13 5.60
C ALA A 295 -0.81 17.18 5.02
N VAL A 296 -0.88 15.94 5.49
CA VAL A 296 -1.93 14.99 5.09
C VAL A 296 -3.31 15.45 5.57
N LEU A 297 -3.44 15.87 6.84
CA LEU A 297 -4.70 16.45 7.35
C LEU A 297 -5.12 17.69 6.55
N PHE A 298 -4.15 18.55 6.21
CA PHE A 298 -4.38 19.73 5.38
C PHE A 298 -4.95 19.37 4.00
N GLU A 299 -4.31 18.43 3.31
CA GLU A 299 -4.75 18.00 1.97
C GLU A 299 -6.06 17.21 1.99
N MET A 300 -6.31 16.39 3.02
CA MET A 300 -7.60 15.72 3.19
C MET A 300 -8.74 16.73 3.34
N ALA A 301 -8.53 17.81 4.11
CA ALA A 301 -9.51 18.89 4.25
C ALA A 301 -9.77 19.64 2.96
N ASN A 302 -8.73 19.89 2.15
CA ASN A 302 -8.91 20.51 0.83
C ASN A 302 -9.69 19.61 -0.13
N LEU A 303 -9.41 18.30 -0.13
CA LEU A 303 -9.97 17.35 -1.09
C LEU A 303 -11.37 16.85 -0.71
N MET A 304 -11.68 16.77 0.58
CA MET A 304 -12.90 16.13 1.10
C MET A 304 -13.49 16.87 2.30
N PRO A 305 -13.72 18.20 2.21
CA PRO A 305 -14.17 19.01 3.35
C PRO A 305 -15.50 18.53 3.94
N ASP A 306 -16.45 18.08 3.11
CA ASP A 306 -17.74 17.53 3.59
C ASP A 306 -17.57 16.30 4.49
N LEU A 307 -16.53 15.47 4.24
CA LEU A 307 -16.24 14.26 5.03
C LEU A 307 -15.39 14.55 6.27
N MET A 308 -14.77 15.72 6.34
CA MET A 308 -13.96 16.13 7.48
C MET A 308 -14.78 16.79 8.59
N ILE A 309 -16.00 17.27 8.29
CA ILE A 309 -16.91 17.88 9.30
C ILE A 309 -17.07 17.01 10.55
N PRO A 310 -17.43 15.72 10.46
CA PRO A 310 -17.67 14.90 11.64
C PRO A 310 -16.42 14.72 12.50
N GLU A 311 -15.23 14.86 11.88
CA GLU A 311 -13.94 14.67 12.55
C GLU A 311 -13.45 15.93 13.26
N VAL A 312 -14.04 17.11 12.98
CA VAL A 312 -13.64 18.37 13.61
C VAL A 312 -13.76 18.29 15.14
N MET A 313 -14.84 17.71 15.67
CA MET A 313 -15.04 17.56 17.12
C MET A 313 -13.96 16.70 17.81
N TYR A 314 -13.40 15.74 17.09
CA TYR A 314 -12.28 14.95 17.59
C TYR A 314 -10.99 15.78 17.56
N LEU A 315 -10.74 16.48 16.45
CA LEU A 315 -9.55 17.28 16.23
C LEU A 315 -9.42 18.50 17.16
N THR A 316 -10.53 19.17 17.51
CA THR A 316 -10.52 20.37 18.36
C THR A 316 -9.95 20.12 19.76
N ARG A 317 -9.98 18.88 20.24
CA ARG A 317 -9.37 18.45 21.52
C ARG A 317 -7.86 18.71 21.56
N TYR A 318 -7.22 18.79 20.40
CA TYR A 318 -5.78 18.97 20.26
C TYR A 318 -5.36 20.43 20.04
N LEU A 319 -6.30 21.38 20.08
CA LEU A 319 -6.00 22.81 19.93
C LEU A 319 -5.19 23.40 21.10
N ALA A 320 -5.18 22.73 22.25
CA ALA A 320 -4.32 23.09 23.38
C ALA A 320 -2.97 22.36 23.39
N HIS A 321 -2.68 21.53 22.38
CA HIS A 321 -1.46 20.72 22.34
C HIS A 321 -0.21 21.58 22.05
N GLU A 322 0.96 21.17 22.57
CA GLU A 322 2.19 21.96 22.44
C GLU A 322 2.64 22.13 20.98
N SER A 323 2.44 21.07 20.17
CA SER A 323 2.78 21.06 18.75
C SER A 323 1.99 22.10 17.96
N TYR A 324 2.68 23.16 17.54
CA TYR A 324 2.08 24.21 16.71
C TYR A 324 1.69 23.69 15.31
N THR A 325 2.35 22.64 14.80
CA THR A 325 2.00 22.06 13.49
C THR A 325 0.68 21.33 13.55
N LEU A 326 0.43 20.60 14.65
CA LEU A 326 -0.86 19.94 14.90
C LEU A 326 -1.97 20.98 15.01
N ARG A 327 -1.80 21.98 15.89
CA ARG A 327 -2.77 23.08 16.04
C ARG A 327 -3.08 23.77 14.70
N ASN A 328 -2.05 24.07 13.91
CA ASN A 328 -2.24 24.62 12.56
C ASN A 328 -3.04 23.71 11.63
N SER A 329 -2.79 22.39 11.64
CA SER A 329 -3.57 21.47 10.80
C SER A 329 -5.04 21.41 11.21
N VAL A 330 -5.35 21.44 12.51
CA VAL A 330 -6.74 21.47 13.00
C VAL A 330 -7.43 22.76 12.58
N LEU A 331 -6.80 23.92 12.77
CA LEU A 331 -7.35 25.22 12.37
C LEU A 331 -7.55 25.32 10.86
N HIS A 332 -6.67 24.70 10.07
CA HIS A 332 -6.87 24.59 8.62
C HIS A 332 -8.06 23.72 8.26
N VAL A 333 -8.21 22.55 8.88
CA VAL A 333 -9.36 21.66 8.66
C VAL A 333 -10.67 22.41 8.94
N ILE A 334 -10.74 23.12 10.07
CA ILE A 334 -11.88 23.98 10.43
C ILE A 334 -12.14 25.03 9.32
N THR A 335 -11.08 25.68 8.84
CA THR A 335 -11.19 26.70 7.80
C THR A 335 -11.75 26.14 6.49
N GLU A 336 -11.27 24.98 6.02
CA GLU A 336 -11.79 24.35 4.80
C GLU A 336 -13.24 23.88 4.94
N VAL A 337 -13.60 23.37 6.12
CA VAL A 337 -14.98 22.97 6.43
C VAL A 337 -15.91 24.19 6.37
N VAL A 338 -15.52 25.30 6.99
CA VAL A 338 -16.30 26.54 6.92
C VAL A 338 -16.42 26.99 5.47
N LEU A 339 -15.29 27.18 4.79
CA LEU A 339 -15.23 27.71 3.41
C LEU A 339 -16.05 26.92 2.42
N ASN A 340 -15.94 25.59 2.43
CA ASN A 340 -16.45 24.75 1.35
C ASN A 340 -17.79 24.08 1.67
N VAL A 341 -18.21 24.10 2.95
CA VAL A 341 -19.42 23.39 3.38
C VAL A 341 -20.38 24.31 4.14
N LEU A 342 -19.88 25.09 5.09
CA LEU A 342 -20.72 25.89 5.98
C LEU A 342 -20.91 27.35 5.51
N THR A 343 -20.79 27.59 4.21
CA THR A 343 -21.05 28.89 3.55
C THR A 343 -22.16 28.79 2.51
N LYS A 344 -22.71 27.59 2.30
CA LYS A 344 -23.78 27.33 1.32
C LYS A 344 -25.07 28.06 1.76
N ASN A 345 -25.87 28.58 0.83
CA ASN A 345 -27.07 29.37 1.16
C ASN A 345 -28.15 28.62 1.96
N ASN A 346 -28.13 27.28 1.95
CA ASN A 346 -29.17 26.43 2.53
C ASN A 346 -28.68 25.64 3.76
N LEU A 347 -27.98 26.29 4.69
CA LEU A 347 -27.55 25.64 5.93
C LEU A 347 -28.74 25.37 6.85
N THR A 348 -28.73 24.20 7.50
CA THR A 348 -29.59 23.89 8.66
C THR A 348 -29.18 24.76 9.86
N GLU A 349 -30.06 24.87 10.87
CA GLU A 349 -29.69 25.60 12.11
C GLU A 349 -28.45 25.00 12.78
N GLU A 350 -28.37 23.67 12.88
CA GLU A 350 -27.19 22.95 13.42
C GLU A 350 -25.89 23.26 12.65
N GLN A 351 -25.96 23.39 11.32
CA GLN A 351 -24.82 23.76 10.50
C GLN A 351 -24.40 25.23 10.72
N ARG A 352 -25.34 26.14 11.00
CA ARG A 352 -25.03 27.52 11.35
C ARG A 352 -24.40 27.61 12.73
N GLU A 353 -24.92 26.88 13.71
CA GLU A 353 -24.32 26.78 15.04
C GLU A 353 -22.89 26.25 14.96
N SER A 354 -22.67 25.16 14.22
CA SER A 354 -21.33 24.60 13.98
C SER A 354 -20.39 25.62 13.32
N ARG A 355 -20.89 26.36 12.32
CA ARG A 355 -20.11 27.41 11.64
C ARG A 355 -19.67 28.50 12.62
N ASP A 356 -20.60 28.98 13.44
CA ASP A 356 -20.35 30.08 14.35
C ASP A 356 -19.38 29.64 15.48
N GLU A 357 -19.50 28.39 15.96
CA GLU A 357 -18.52 27.77 16.86
C GLU A 357 -17.12 27.70 16.22
N PHE A 358 -17.03 27.22 14.99
CA PHE A 358 -15.77 27.10 14.24
C PHE A 358 -15.10 28.45 13.99
N LEU A 359 -15.88 29.48 13.67
CA LEU A 359 -15.38 30.85 13.55
C LEU A 359 -14.92 31.40 14.90
N SER A 360 -15.61 31.09 16.01
CA SER A 360 -15.17 31.46 17.36
C SER A 360 -13.82 30.81 17.71
N ILE A 361 -13.65 29.52 17.38
CA ILE A 361 -12.38 28.82 17.57
C ILE A 361 -11.24 29.53 16.81
N LEU A 362 -11.46 29.89 15.55
CA LEU A 362 -10.47 30.65 14.76
C LEU A 362 -10.18 32.02 15.38
N MET A 363 -11.18 32.70 15.93
CA MET A 363 -11.02 34.00 16.59
C MET A 363 -10.17 33.88 17.86
N ASP A 364 -10.41 32.87 18.69
CA ASP A 364 -9.65 32.64 19.92
C ASP A 364 -8.17 32.41 19.64
N HIS A 365 -7.85 31.71 18.55
CA HIS A 365 -6.47 31.39 18.15
C HIS A 365 -5.71 32.56 17.48
N ILE A 366 -6.33 33.74 17.31
CA ILE A 366 -5.58 34.97 17.00
C ILE A 366 -4.59 35.30 18.13
N ARG A 367 -4.89 34.87 19.36
CA ARG A 367 -4.05 35.07 20.56
C ARG A 367 -3.25 33.82 20.94
N ASP A 368 -3.09 32.87 20.02
CA ASP A 368 -2.29 31.66 20.27
C ASP A 368 -0.87 32.02 20.75
N THR A 369 -0.29 31.20 21.63
CA THR A 369 1.06 31.39 22.17
C THR A 369 2.14 31.38 21.09
N SER A 370 1.97 30.55 20.05
CA SER A 370 2.89 30.43 18.93
C SER A 370 2.62 31.50 17.86
N ALA A 371 3.65 32.27 17.52
CA ALA A 371 3.57 33.24 16.42
C ALA A 371 3.22 32.57 15.08
N LEU A 372 3.66 31.32 14.87
CA LEU A 372 3.39 30.55 13.66
C LEU A 372 1.91 30.20 13.52
N VAL A 373 1.22 29.95 14.65
CA VAL A 373 -0.23 29.71 14.66
C VAL A 373 -0.97 31.01 14.38
N ARG A 374 -0.63 32.09 15.08
CA ARG A 374 -1.25 33.41 14.85
C ARG A 374 -1.15 33.84 13.38
N THR A 375 0.02 33.69 12.76
CA THR A 375 0.21 33.99 11.33
C THR A 375 -0.71 33.17 10.44
N LYS A 376 -0.87 31.87 10.71
CA LYS A 376 -1.76 31.00 9.93
C LYS A 376 -3.23 31.35 10.13
N VAL A 377 -3.66 31.63 11.35
CA VAL A 377 -5.02 32.09 11.65
C VAL A 377 -5.35 33.38 10.89
N PHE A 378 -4.44 34.36 10.85
CA PHE A 378 -4.67 35.57 10.03
C PHE A 378 -4.77 35.25 8.53
N GLN A 379 -3.98 34.30 8.02
CA GLN A 379 -4.11 33.84 6.63
C GLN A 379 -5.47 33.18 6.37
N HIS A 380 -5.98 32.38 7.31
CA HIS A 380 -7.30 31.78 7.23
C HIS A 380 -8.42 32.82 7.23
N TRP A 381 -8.38 33.81 8.13
CA TRP A 381 -9.33 34.93 8.13
C TRP A 381 -9.29 35.75 6.84
N SER A 382 -8.08 36.02 6.33
CA SER A 382 -7.93 36.71 5.04
C SER A 382 -8.58 35.92 3.90
N ARG A 383 -8.44 34.58 3.89
CA ARG A 383 -9.06 33.72 2.87
C ARG A 383 -10.58 33.65 3.03
N LEU A 384 -11.07 33.47 4.27
CA LEU A 384 -12.50 33.52 4.58
C LEU A 384 -13.15 34.83 4.11
N GLN A 385 -12.47 35.97 4.33
CA GLN A 385 -12.95 37.26 3.87
C GLN A 385 -12.98 37.35 2.34
N GLN A 386 -11.90 36.93 1.66
CA GLN A 386 -11.81 36.98 0.20
C GLN A 386 -12.89 36.13 -0.49
N GLU A 387 -13.24 35.00 0.10
CA GLU A 387 -14.27 34.08 -0.41
C GLU A 387 -15.70 34.44 0.08
N ASN A 388 -15.88 35.58 0.75
CA ASN A 388 -17.16 36.03 1.34
C ASN A 388 -17.80 34.97 2.27
N ALA A 389 -16.96 34.26 3.02
CA ALA A 389 -17.37 33.17 3.92
C ALA A 389 -17.59 33.61 5.37
N ILE A 390 -17.47 34.91 5.64
CA ILE A 390 -17.72 35.51 6.95
C ILE A 390 -19.17 36.03 6.95
N PRO A 391 -20.03 35.60 7.90
CA PRO A 391 -21.44 36.02 7.98
C PRO A 391 -21.67 37.52 8.13
#